data_AF-A0A5A7Z6U0-F1
#
_entry.id   AF-A0A5A7Z6U0-F1
#
_cell.length_a   1.000
_cell.length_b   1.000
_cell.length_c   1.000
_cell.angle_alpha   90.00
_cell.angle_beta   90.00
_cell.angle_gamma   90.00
#
_symmetry.space_group_name_H-M   'P 1'
#
loop_
_entity.id
_entity.type
_entity.pdbx_description
1 polymer ?
#
loop_
_entity_poly.entity_id
_entity_poly.type
_entity_poly.pdbx_seq_one_letter_code
_entity_poly.pdbx_strand_id
1 'polypeptide(L)' 'MIKIHQAENGFVVVEQDGRLPGFYATEQAARKAAQMPSETLQAIQNRKNEEAGGTGGVITDADLAEAEE' A
#
# COMPACT_ATOMS: atom_id res chain seq x y z
N MET A 1 -7.08 -15.48 -0.97
CA MET A 1 -5.82 -15.69 -0.22
C MET A 1 -4.88 -14.52 -0.50
N ILE A 2 -4.31 -13.90 0.53
CA ILE A 2 -3.41 -12.76 0.38
C ILE A 2 -1.96 -13.25 0.25
N LYS A 3 -1.23 -12.72 -0.74
CA LYS A 3 0.20 -12.94 -0.96
C LYS A 3 0.91 -11.60 -0.98
N ILE A 4 2.03 -11.52 -0.28
CA ILE A 4 2.91 -10.35 -0.35
C ILE A 4 4.06 -10.71 -1.29
N HIS A 5 4.29 -9.86 -2.29
CA HIS A 5 5.41 -9.98 -3.22
C HIS A 5 6.44 -8.91 -2.91
N GLN A 6 7.70 -9.33 -2.85
CA GLN A 6 8.83 -8.41 -2.82
C GLN A 6 9.13 -7.94 -4.25
N ALA A 7 9.17 -6.62 -4.41
CA ALA A 7 9.65 -5.94 -5.62
C ALA A 7 11.03 -5.31 -5.32
N GLU A 8 11.67 -4.74 -6.35
CA GLU A 8 13.07 -4.28 -6.30
C GLU A 8 13.37 -3.35 -5.11
N ASN A 9 12.42 -2.49 -4.71
CA ASN A 9 12.60 -1.51 -3.63
C ASN A 9 11.41 -1.46 -2.65
N GLY A 10 10.67 -2.56 -2.48
CA GLY A 10 9.50 -2.58 -1.61
C GLY A 10 8.60 -3.79 -1.80
N PHE A 11 7.33 -3.65 -1.44
CA PHE A 11 6.37 -4.75 -1.35
C PHE A 11 5.05 -4.39 -2.01
N VAL A 12 4.37 -5.41 -2.52
CA VAL A 12 3.04 -5.29 -3.11
C VAL A 12 2.15 -6.40 -2.57
N VAL A 13 0.86 -6.11 -2.38
CA VAL A 13 -0.10 -7.10 -1.89
C VAL A 13 -0.95 -7.59 -3.05
N VAL A 14 -0.94 -8.91 -3.26
CA VAL A 14 -1.70 -9.60 -4.31
C VAL A 14 -2.75 -10.47 -3.63
N GLU A 15 -3.99 -10.27 -4.02
CA GLU A 15 -5.14 -11.07 -3.60
C GLU A 15 -5.61 -11.98 -4.74
N GLN A 16 -6.61 -12.81 -4.45
CA GLN A 16 -7.10 -13.80 -5.39
C GLN A 16 -7.78 -13.15 -6.61
N ASP A 17 -8.40 -11.98 -6.42
CA ASP A 17 -9.16 -11.26 -7.43
C ASP A 17 -8.39 -10.07 -8.04
N GLY A 18 -7.14 -9.84 -7.65
CA GLY A 18 -6.34 -8.74 -8.16
C GLY A 18 -5.22 -8.31 -7.22
N ARG A 19 -4.68 -7.11 -7.47
CA ARG A 19 -3.64 -6.49 -6.63
C ARG A 19 -4.27 -5.39 -5.80
N LEU A 20 -3.96 -5.32 -4.50
CA LEU A 20 -4.38 -4.19 -3.68
C LEU A 20 -3.69 -2.90 -4.13
N PRO A 21 -4.34 -1.74 -3.95
CA PRO A 21 -3.75 -0.45 -4.28
C PRO A 21 -2.46 -0.20 -3.50
N GLY A 22 -1.38 -0.03 -4.25
CA GLY A 22 -0.18 0.64 -3.79
C GLY A 22 1.10 -0.15 -3.77
N PHE A 23 2.15 0.51 -3.29
CA PHE A 23 3.51 0.02 -3.15
C PHE A 23 4.04 0.37 -1.76
N TYR A 24 4.48 -0.62 -1.01
CA TYR A 24 4.78 -0.47 0.42
C TYR A 24 6.28 -0.51 0.69
N ALA A 25 6.77 0.35 1.57
CA ALA A 25 8.19 0.43 1.92
C ALA A 25 8.70 -0.83 2.64
N THR A 26 7.84 -1.49 3.43
CA THR A 26 8.20 -2.63 4.27
C THR A 26 7.20 -3.78 4.12
N GLU A 27 7.64 -5.00 4.41
CA GLU A 27 6.75 -6.16 4.44
C GLU A 27 5.68 -6.01 5.53
N GLN A 28 6.03 -5.36 6.65
CA GLN A 28 5.11 -5.07 7.74
C GLN A 28 3.99 -4.13 7.30
N ALA A 29 4.30 -3.07 6.55
CA ALA A 29 3.32 -2.18 5.96
C ALA A 29 2.40 -2.92 4.99
N ALA A 30 2.95 -3.80 4.13
CA ALA A 30 2.14 -4.65 3.26
C ALA A 30 1.21 -5.61 4.04
N ARG A 31 1.67 -6.18 5.16
CA ARG A 31 0.86 -7.03 6.05
C ARG A 31 -0.26 -6.27 6.76
N LYS A 32 0.00 -5.01 7.16
CA LYS A 32 -1.04 -4.13 7.72
C LYS A 32 -2.05 -3.74 6.65
N ALA A 33 -1.60 -3.31 5.49
CA ALA A 33 -2.45 -2.92 4.38
C ALA A 33 -3.39 -4.06 3.94
N ALA A 34 -2.93 -5.31 3.99
CA ALA A 34 -3.77 -6.50 3.73
C ALA A 34 -5.00 -6.65 4.66
N GLN A 35 -5.06 -5.90 5.76
CA GLN A 35 -6.16 -5.91 6.72
C GLN A 35 -7.06 -4.66 6.61
N MET A 36 -6.72 -3.72 5.72
CA MET A 36 -7.43 -2.45 5.57
C MET A 36 -8.40 -2.47 4.39
N PRO A 37 -9.45 -1.63 4.39
CA PRO A 37 -10.33 -1.46 3.25
C PRO A 37 -9.58 -0.97 2.01
N SER A 38 -9.89 -1.53 0.85
CA SER A 38 -9.25 -1.17 -0.43
C SER A 38 -9.46 0.30 -0.79
N GLU A 39 -10.60 0.89 -0.41
CA GLU A 39 -10.89 2.31 -0.58
C GLU A 39 -9.92 3.21 0.20
N THR A 40 -9.59 2.83 1.44
CA THR A 40 -8.62 3.54 2.28
C THR A 40 -7.24 3.49 1.67
N LEU A 41 -6.80 2.30 1.23
CA LEU A 41 -5.51 2.12 0.55
C LEU A 41 -5.42 2.93 -0.75
N GLN A 42 -6.52 3.01 -1.51
CA GLN A 42 -6.57 3.82 -2.72
C GLN A 42 -6.43 5.32 -2.42
N ALA A 43 -7.06 5.81 -1.35
CA ALA A 43 -6.92 7.20 -0.93
C ALA A 43 -5.47 7.53 -0.52
N ILE A 44 -4.84 6.66 0.26
CA ILE A 44 -3.43 6.82 0.66
C ILE A 44 -2.53 6.82 -0.58
N GLN A 45 -2.71 5.86 -1.49
CA GLN A 45 -1.91 5.78 -2.70
C GLN A 45 -2.07 7.02 -3.59
N ASN A 46 -3.29 7.57 -3.71
CA ASN A 46 -3.54 8.79 -4.49
C ASN A 46 -2.81 9.99 -3.89
N ARG A 47 -2.87 10.16 -2.56
CA ARG A 47 -2.11 11.20 -1.85
C ARG A 47 -0.60 11.06 -2.09
N LYS A 48 -0.06 9.85 -1.95
CA LYS A 48 1.38 9.59 -2.18
C LYS A 48 1.81 9.79 -3.62
N ASN A 49 0.94 9.46 -4.55
CA ASN A 49 1.16 9.73 -5.97
C ASN A 49 1.22 11.24 -6.24
N GLU A 50 0.32 12.02 -5.63
CA GLU A 50 0.34 13.49 -5.72
C GLU A 50 1.63 14.08 -5.13
N GLU A 51 2.04 13.63 -3.93
CA GLU A 51 3.30 14.02 -3.29
C GLU A 51 4.54 13.70 -4.15
N ALA A 52 4.48 12.60 -4.92
CA ALA A 52 5.53 12.18 -5.84
C ALA A 52 5.49 12.88 -7.21
N GLY A 53 4.54 13.79 -7.45
CA GLY A 53 4.38 14.49 -8.73
C GLY A 53 3.63 13.71 -9.82
N GLY A 54 2.90 12.65 -9.46
CA GLY A 54 1.93 11.99 -10.33
C GLY A 54 1.73 10.50 -10.04
N THR A 55 2.79 9.69 -10.02
CA THR A 55 2.71 8.24 -9.78
C THR A 55 3.98 7.71 -9.13
N GLY A 56 3.89 6.52 -8.52
CA GLY A 56 5.02 5.87 -7.86
C GLY A 56 5.19 6.25 -6.39
N GLY A 57 4.17 6.84 -5.78
CA GLY A 57 4.16 7.10 -4.35
C GLY A 57 4.34 5.81 -3.54
N VAL A 58 5.21 5.85 -2.53
CA VAL A 58 5.47 4.72 -1.63
C VAL A 58 4.69 4.92 -0.33
N ILE A 59 3.95 3.90 0.08
CA ILE A 59 3.19 3.86 1.32
C ILE A 59 4.08 3.35 2.45
N THR A 60 4.12 4.07 3.55
CA THR A 60 4.89 3.73 4.76
C THR A 60 3.99 3.24 5.89
N ASP A 61 4.58 2.68 6.94
CA ASP A 61 3.84 2.31 8.17
C ASP A 61 3.15 3.52 8.82
N ALA A 62 3.72 4.73 8.73
CA ALA A 62 3.13 5.93 9.28
C ALA A 62 1.85 6.33 8.53
N ASP A 63 1.84 6.20 7.20
CA ASP A 63 0.67 6.54 6.38
C ASP A 63 -0.51 5.61 6.65
N LEU A 64 -0.23 4.35 6.99
CA LEU A 64 -1.26 3.39 7.38
C LEU A 64 -1.82 3.73 8.77
N ALA A 65 -0.94 4.08 9.72
CA ALA A 65 -1.35 4.46 11.08
C ALA A 65 -2.22 5.72 11.09
N GLU A 66 -1.86 6.74 10.29
CA GLU A 66 -2.68 7.97 10.14
C GLU A 66 -4.09 7.69 9.58
N ALA A 67 -4.28 6.59 8.86
CA ALA A 67 -5.57 6.24 8.26
C ALA A 67 -6.45 5.34 9.16
N GLU A 68 -5.92 4.87 10.29
CA GLU A 68 -6.66 4.09 11.29
C GLU A 68 -7.26 4.98 12.41
N GLU A 69 -6.81 6.24 12.55
CA GLU A 69 -7.36 7.26 13.46
C GLU A 69 -8.59 7.99 12.87
#